data_AF-A0A151EU31-F1
#
_entry.id   AF-A0A151EU31-F1
#
_cell.length_a   1.000
_cell.length_b   1.000
_cell.length_c   1.000
_cell.angle_alpha   90.00
_cell.angle_beta   90.00
_cell.angle_gamma   90.00
#
_symmetry.space_group_name_H-M   'P 1'
#
loop_
_entity.id
_entity.type
_entity.pdbx_description
1 polymer ?
#
loop_
_entity_poly.entity_id
_entity_poly.type
_entity_poly.pdbx_seq_one_letter_code
_entity_poly.pdbx_strand_id
1 'polypeptide(L)'
;MKVNLQEALELPSFIDDIGLDSLCIYPFYPTGRGFDHLSEFVVPGKDLYKTIVELLKNEKIYLGGCLQGIFRGSMIKGSPCGKLMCMVTSEGKLRPCNFLPFQTEEGLLQKDVYTLWKSDVFKKVRTWQDLVERNCDQCEYVKTCRGDCLAFHMPFLSEEEIDIFES
;
A
#
# COMPACT_ATOMS: atom_id res chain seq x y z
N MET A 1 11.81 -6.49 17.62
CA MET A 1 10.57 -6.49 18.43
C MET A 1 9.67 -7.61 17.91
N LYS A 2 9.17 -8.53 18.76
CA LYS A 2 8.20 -9.56 18.30
C LYS A 2 6.82 -8.90 18.15
N VAL A 3 6.09 -9.24 17.10
CA VAL A 3 4.79 -8.63 16.78
C VAL A 3 3.76 -8.88 17.89
N ASN A 4 2.98 -7.85 18.27
CA ASN A 4 2.05 -7.83 19.40
C ASN A 4 0.58 -8.08 19.01
N LEU A 5 0.32 -9.12 18.22
CA LEU A 5 -1.06 -9.42 17.74
C LEU A 5 -2.11 -9.55 18.86
N GLN A 6 -1.71 -10.02 20.04
CA GLN A 6 -2.62 -10.16 21.18
C GLN A 6 -3.09 -8.80 21.70
N GLU A 7 -2.20 -7.82 21.78
CA GLU A 7 -2.54 -6.45 22.18
C GLU A 7 -3.47 -5.80 21.16
N ALA A 8 -3.35 -6.15 19.87
CA ALA A 8 -4.27 -5.65 18.85
C ALA A 8 -5.73 -6.04 19.16
N LEU A 9 -5.98 -7.20 19.76
CA LEU A 9 -7.33 -7.65 20.12
C LEU A 9 -7.98 -6.84 21.25
N GLU A 10 -7.21 -6.00 21.95
CA GLU A 10 -7.69 -5.06 22.97
C GLU A 10 -8.15 -3.71 22.36
N LEU A 11 -7.84 -3.48 21.08
CA LEU A 11 -8.22 -2.24 20.38
C LEU A 11 -9.72 -1.94 20.42
N PRO A 12 -10.64 -2.91 20.24
CA PRO A 12 -12.08 -2.64 20.29
C PRO A 12 -12.53 -1.99 21.61
N SER A 13 -12.08 -2.50 22.76
CA SER A 13 -12.37 -1.88 24.06
C SER A 13 -11.69 -0.52 24.19
N PHE A 14 -10.42 -0.43 23.79
CA PHE A 14 -9.66 0.82 23.88
C PHE A 14 -10.31 1.96 23.10
N ILE A 15 -10.79 1.71 21.87
CA ILE A 15 -11.42 2.75 21.05
C ILE A 15 -12.75 3.21 21.63
N ASP A 16 -13.50 2.31 22.28
CA ASP A 16 -14.76 2.66 22.94
C ASP A 16 -14.50 3.49 24.21
N ASP A 17 -13.50 3.11 25.01
CA ASP A 17 -13.13 3.82 26.25
C ASP A 17 -12.72 5.27 26.00
N ILE A 18 -11.99 5.54 24.91
CA ILE A 18 -11.57 6.90 24.54
C ILE A 18 -12.63 7.65 23.71
N GLY A 19 -13.76 7.00 23.38
CA GLY A 19 -14.82 7.60 22.56
C GLY A 19 -14.42 7.86 21.11
N LEU A 20 -13.58 7.01 20.52
CA LEU A 20 -13.14 7.14 19.13
C LEU A 20 -14.24 6.70 18.16
N ASP A 21 -14.51 7.54 17.15
CA ASP A 21 -15.52 7.23 16.13
C ASP A 21 -15.07 6.11 15.18
N SER A 22 -13.78 6.07 14.85
CA SER A 22 -13.24 5.09 13.90
C SER A 22 -11.73 4.90 14.02
N LEU A 23 -11.26 3.68 13.72
CA LEU A 23 -9.85 3.31 13.70
C LEU A 23 -9.48 2.67 12.36
N CYS A 24 -8.50 3.26 11.68
CA CYS A 24 -7.93 2.70 10.46
C CYS A 24 -6.66 1.91 10.79
N ILE A 25 -6.61 0.64 10.39
CA ILE A 25 -5.42 -0.21 10.51
C ILE A 25 -4.76 -0.32 9.13
N TYR A 26 -3.50 0.08 9.04
CA TYR A 26 -2.68 -0.09 7.86
C TYR A 26 -1.74 -1.28 8.01
N PRO A 27 -1.48 -2.04 6.93
CA PRO A 27 -0.40 -3.00 6.99
C PRO A 27 0.95 -2.28 7.00
N PHE A 28 1.96 -2.98 7.52
CA PHE A 28 3.34 -2.54 7.40
C PHE A 28 3.82 -2.68 5.95
N TYR A 29 4.33 -1.60 5.38
CA TYR A 29 4.96 -1.59 4.06
C TYR A 29 6.48 -1.54 4.26
N PRO A 30 7.23 -2.60 3.89
CA PRO A 30 8.64 -2.73 4.21
C PRO A 30 9.55 -1.92 3.26
N THR A 31 9.27 -0.63 3.09
CA THR A 31 10.03 0.25 2.18
C THR A 31 11.19 0.93 2.91
N GLY A 32 12.31 1.19 2.21
CA GLY A 32 13.51 1.75 2.80
C GLY A 32 14.13 0.83 3.86
N ARG A 33 14.65 1.40 4.95
CA ARG A 33 15.25 0.62 6.06
C ARG A 33 14.27 -0.29 6.81
N GLY A 34 12.96 -0.19 6.55
CA GLY A 34 11.97 -1.13 7.08
C GLY A 34 12.21 -2.56 6.57
N PHE A 35 12.82 -2.70 5.39
CA PHE A 35 13.17 -4.00 4.82
C PHE A 35 14.30 -4.70 5.57
N ASP A 36 15.30 -3.97 6.06
CA ASP A 36 16.44 -4.51 6.80
C ASP A 36 15.99 -5.27 8.08
N HIS A 37 14.81 -4.93 8.58
CA HIS A 37 14.19 -5.49 9.78
C HIS A 37 12.90 -6.27 9.47
N LEU A 38 12.73 -6.75 8.24
CA LEU A 38 11.50 -7.41 7.79
C LEU A 38 11.08 -8.56 8.72
N SER A 39 12.04 -9.37 9.18
CA SER A 39 11.78 -10.50 10.08
C SER A 39 11.24 -10.10 11.45
N GLU A 40 11.44 -8.85 11.88
CA GLU A 40 10.91 -8.31 13.13
C GLU A 40 9.47 -7.79 12.97
N PHE A 41 9.12 -7.28 11.79
CA PHE A 41 7.83 -6.63 11.54
C PHE A 41 6.83 -7.53 10.82
N VAL A 42 7.27 -8.63 10.20
CA VAL A 42 6.39 -9.55 9.49
C VAL A 42 5.74 -10.55 10.45
N VAL A 43 4.44 -10.67 10.29
CA VAL A 43 3.60 -11.67 10.94
C VAL A 43 3.34 -12.81 9.96
N PRO A 44 3.33 -14.08 10.41
CA PRO A 44 2.81 -15.17 9.59
C PRO A 44 1.40 -14.84 9.06
N GLY A 45 1.19 -14.98 7.76
CA GLY A 45 -0.05 -14.53 7.10
C GLY A 45 -1.34 -15.09 7.72
N LYS A 46 -1.29 -16.33 8.25
CA LYS A 46 -2.43 -16.97 8.92
C LYS A 46 -2.84 -16.26 10.22
N ASP A 47 -1.88 -15.87 11.04
CA ASP A 47 -2.14 -15.24 12.33
C ASP A 47 -2.57 -13.78 12.15
N LEU A 48 -1.95 -13.09 11.19
CA LEU A 48 -2.39 -11.76 10.76
C LEU A 48 -3.83 -11.80 10.24
N TYR A 49 -4.16 -12.75 9.37
CA TYR A 49 -5.51 -12.90 8.82
C TYR A 49 -6.55 -13.11 9.91
N LYS A 50 -6.32 -14.03 10.85
CA LYS A 50 -7.23 -14.27 11.98
C LYS A 50 -7.45 -13.02 12.83
N THR A 51 -6.36 -12.31 13.14
CA THR A 51 -6.41 -11.08 13.93
C THR A 51 -7.23 -10.01 13.21
N ILE A 52 -6.97 -9.79 11.92
CA ILE A 52 -7.74 -8.84 11.09
C ILE A 52 -9.23 -9.19 11.05
N VAL A 53 -9.58 -10.46 10.82
CA VAL A 53 -10.99 -10.89 10.77
C VAL A 53 -11.70 -10.63 12.11
N GLU A 54 -11.02 -10.86 13.23
CA GLU A 54 -11.58 -10.57 14.56
C GLU A 54 -11.82 -9.07 14.75
N LEU A 55 -10.81 -8.23 14.42
CA LEU A 55 -10.91 -6.78 14.56
C LEU A 55 -12.01 -6.18 13.70
N LEU A 56 -12.20 -6.69 12.49
CA LEU A 56 -13.22 -6.21 11.55
C LEU A 56 -14.66 -6.55 11.96
N LYS A 57 -14.88 -7.32 13.03
CA LYS A 57 -16.22 -7.48 13.63
C LYS A 57 -16.72 -6.19 14.27
N ASN A 58 -15.82 -5.30 14.69
CA ASN A 58 -16.19 -3.97 15.15
C ASN A 58 -16.29 -3.03 13.93
N GLU A 59 -17.47 -2.46 13.70
CA GLU A 59 -17.74 -1.63 12.53
C GLU A 59 -16.94 -0.33 12.48
N LYS A 60 -16.45 0.15 13.64
CA LYS A 60 -15.57 1.32 13.76
C LYS A 60 -14.15 1.04 13.27
N ILE A 61 -13.75 -0.23 13.19
CA ILE A 61 -12.42 -0.64 12.74
C ILE A 61 -12.48 -0.98 11.27
N TYR A 62 -11.56 -0.41 10.49
CA TYR A 62 -11.44 -0.67 9.06
C TYR A 62 -9.99 -0.75 8.62
N LEU A 63 -9.75 -1.40 7.49
CA LEU A 63 -8.42 -1.50 6.90
C LEU A 63 -8.17 -0.36 5.93
N GLY A 64 -6.95 0.19 5.99
CA GLY A 64 -6.44 1.14 5.03
C GLY A 64 -5.74 0.47 3.84
N GLY A 65 -5.54 1.26 2.79
CA GLY A 65 -4.74 0.87 1.63
C GLY A 65 -5.34 -0.28 0.81
N CYS A 66 -4.47 -1.08 0.19
CA CYS A 66 -4.87 -2.16 -0.71
C CYS A 66 -5.56 -3.34 0.00
N LEU A 67 -5.38 -3.51 1.31
CA LEU A 67 -6.04 -4.58 2.06
C LEU A 67 -7.54 -4.36 2.18
N GLN A 68 -8.01 -3.11 2.14
CA GLN A 68 -9.44 -2.81 2.19
C GLN A 68 -10.21 -3.57 1.10
N GLY A 69 -9.68 -3.60 -0.13
CA GLY A 69 -10.32 -4.26 -1.28
C GLY A 69 -10.34 -5.79 -1.21
N ILE A 70 -9.60 -6.40 -0.28
CA ILE A 70 -9.63 -7.85 -0.03
C ILE A 70 -10.80 -8.21 0.89
N PHE A 71 -11.07 -7.38 1.91
CA PHE A 71 -12.08 -7.66 2.93
C PHE A 71 -13.42 -6.95 2.69
N ARG A 72 -13.43 -5.88 1.88
CA ARG A 72 -14.63 -5.12 1.51
C ARG A 72 -14.65 -4.85 0.01
N GLY A 73 -15.84 -4.64 -0.55
CA GLY A 73 -15.98 -4.24 -1.94
C GLY A 73 -15.30 -2.88 -2.19
N SER A 74 -14.56 -2.77 -3.29
CA SER A 74 -13.90 -1.53 -3.71
C SER A 74 -14.29 -1.18 -5.15
N MET A 75 -14.38 0.12 -5.44
CA MET A 75 -14.64 0.66 -6.78
C MET A 75 -13.58 0.22 -7.79
N ILE A 76 -12.34 0.05 -7.30
CA ILE A 76 -11.25 -0.52 -8.07
C ILE A 76 -10.76 -1.80 -7.38
N LYS A 77 -10.45 -2.83 -8.16
CA LYS A 77 -9.76 -4.00 -7.62
C LYS A 77 -8.27 -3.70 -7.59
N GLY A 78 -7.71 -3.71 -6.38
CA GLY A 78 -6.29 -3.49 -6.12
C GLY A 78 -5.93 -2.08 -5.61
N SER A 79 -4.64 -1.75 -5.61
CA SER A 79 -4.03 -0.49 -5.22
C SER A 79 -4.64 0.74 -5.90
N PRO A 80 -5.09 1.75 -5.12
CA PRO A 80 -5.55 3.04 -5.64
C PRO A 80 -4.44 3.96 -6.14
N CYS A 81 -3.18 3.62 -5.84
CA CYS A 81 -2.04 4.47 -6.12
C CYS A 81 -1.89 4.73 -7.63
N GLY A 82 -1.89 5.99 -8.02
CA GLY A 82 -1.85 6.42 -9.41
C GLY A 82 -3.14 6.17 -10.20
N LYS A 83 -4.17 5.52 -9.63
CA LYS A 83 -5.44 5.19 -10.31
C LYS A 83 -6.61 6.03 -9.79
N LEU A 84 -6.72 6.19 -8.47
CA LEU A 84 -7.74 7.02 -7.82
C LEU A 84 -7.13 8.13 -6.95
N MET A 85 -5.85 8.01 -6.59
CA MET A 85 -5.17 8.98 -5.75
C MET A 85 -3.75 9.28 -6.24
N CYS A 86 -3.29 10.48 -5.91
CA CYS A 86 -1.89 10.89 -5.91
C CYS A 86 -1.62 11.71 -4.65
N MET A 87 -0.35 11.89 -4.32
CA MET A 87 0.09 12.84 -3.32
C MET A 87 0.82 14.01 -3.96
N VAL A 88 0.81 15.15 -3.28
CA VAL A 88 1.57 16.32 -3.65
C VAL A 88 2.66 16.50 -2.61
N THR A 89 3.92 16.60 -3.05
CA THR A 89 5.06 16.87 -2.15
C THR A 89 5.09 18.33 -1.73
N SER A 90 5.91 18.67 -0.73
CA SER A 90 6.16 20.07 -0.33
C SER A 90 6.76 20.92 -1.46
N GLU A 91 7.39 20.28 -2.46
CA GLU A 91 7.92 20.93 -3.66
C GLU A 91 6.87 21.09 -4.77
N GLY A 92 5.63 20.62 -4.55
CA GLY A 92 4.55 20.65 -5.52
C GLY A 92 4.61 19.54 -6.57
N LYS A 93 5.50 18.55 -6.44
CA LYS A 93 5.57 17.39 -7.35
C LYS A 93 4.49 16.37 -7.03
N LEU A 94 4.05 15.60 -8.02
CA LEU A 94 3.07 14.54 -7.83
C LEU A 94 3.75 13.19 -7.59
N ARG A 95 3.24 12.44 -6.62
CA ARG A 95 3.64 11.05 -6.32
C ARG A 95 2.46 10.09 -6.51
N PRO A 96 2.63 8.96 -7.22
CA PRO A 96 1.56 7.96 -7.37
C PRO A 96 1.18 7.28 -6.05
N CYS A 97 2.15 7.10 -5.14
CA CYS A 97 2.01 6.38 -3.88
C CYS A 97 2.82 7.07 -2.77
N ASN A 98 2.34 7.02 -1.53
CA ASN A 98 3.06 7.50 -0.37
C ASN A 98 4.24 6.60 0.04
N PHE A 99 4.17 5.31 -0.26
CA PHE A 99 5.20 4.33 0.06
C PHE A 99 6.28 4.18 -1.03
N LEU A 100 6.09 4.75 -2.23
CA LEU A 100 7.06 4.68 -3.32
C LEU A 100 7.79 6.01 -3.49
N PRO A 101 9.11 6.04 -3.71
CA PRO A 101 9.88 7.28 -3.83
C PRO A 101 9.64 8.04 -5.14
N PHE A 102 9.00 7.39 -6.13
CA PHE A 102 8.83 7.93 -7.48
C PHE A 102 7.90 9.15 -7.51
N GLN A 103 8.32 10.17 -8.25
CA GLN A 103 7.61 11.43 -8.41
C GLN A 103 7.79 12.00 -9.81
N THR A 104 6.96 12.98 -10.17
CA THR A 104 7.11 13.75 -11.41
C THR A 104 8.34 14.65 -11.36
N GLU A 105 8.98 14.90 -12.51
CA GLU A 105 10.09 15.87 -12.61
C GLU A 105 9.60 17.30 -12.34
N GLU A 106 8.48 17.67 -12.96
CA GLU A 106 7.83 18.96 -12.83
C GLU A 106 6.78 18.95 -11.71
N GLY A 107 6.48 20.13 -11.16
CA GLY A 107 5.48 20.31 -10.12
C GLY A 107 4.28 21.14 -10.58
N LEU A 108 3.37 21.36 -9.64
CA LEU A 108 2.13 22.12 -9.84
C LEU A 108 2.34 23.62 -10.10
N LEU A 109 3.56 24.13 -9.88
CA LEU A 109 3.93 25.50 -10.27
C LEU A 109 4.19 25.62 -11.78
N GLN A 110 4.46 24.49 -12.46
CA GLN A 110 4.80 24.44 -13.88
C GLN A 110 3.67 23.86 -14.72
N LYS A 111 3.01 22.80 -14.23
CA LYS A 111 1.97 22.08 -14.97
C LYS A 111 0.75 21.81 -14.10
N ASP A 112 -0.42 21.72 -14.73
CA ASP A 112 -1.64 21.35 -14.03
C ASP A 112 -1.63 19.87 -13.57
N VAL A 113 -2.47 19.56 -12.58
CA VAL A 113 -2.58 18.22 -12.00
C VAL A 113 -2.91 17.13 -13.02
N TYR A 114 -3.72 17.43 -14.04
CA TYR A 114 -4.17 16.45 -15.03
C TYR A 114 -3.06 16.11 -16.03
N THR A 115 -2.24 17.10 -16.40
CA THR A 115 -1.04 16.89 -17.19
C THR A 115 -0.03 16.04 -16.42
N LEU A 116 0.26 16.38 -15.16
CA LEU A 116 1.19 15.62 -14.31
C LEU A 116 0.67 14.19 -14.02
N TRP A 117 -0.63 14.00 -13.86
CA TRP A 117 -1.27 12.68 -13.71
C TRP A 117 -1.07 11.75 -14.91
N LYS A 118 -0.78 12.30 -16.10
CA LYS A 118 -0.49 11.56 -17.33
C LYS A 118 1.01 11.39 -17.61
N SER A 119 1.87 11.82 -16.69
CA SER A 119 3.32 11.65 -16.78
C SER A 119 3.73 10.17 -16.84
N ASP A 120 4.98 9.96 -17.23
CA ASP A 120 5.51 8.62 -17.48
C ASP A 120 5.60 7.79 -16.20
N VAL A 121 6.06 8.37 -15.08
CA VAL A 121 6.06 7.71 -13.76
C VAL A 121 4.68 7.19 -13.35
N PHE A 122 3.60 7.93 -13.63
CA PHE A 122 2.25 7.46 -13.35
C PHE A 122 1.82 6.33 -14.26
N LYS A 123 2.22 6.33 -15.54
CA LYS A 123 1.94 5.23 -16.46
C LYS A 123 2.68 3.97 -16.02
N LYS A 124 3.99 4.07 -15.77
CA LYS A 124 4.86 3.00 -15.28
C LYS A 124 4.32 2.37 -14.00
N VAL A 125 3.92 3.17 -13.00
CA VAL A 125 3.32 2.65 -11.76
C VAL A 125 1.95 2.02 -11.98
N ARG A 126 1.16 2.42 -12.99
CA ARG A 126 -0.14 1.79 -13.28
C ARG A 126 -0.01 0.42 -13.95
N THR A 127 1.03 0.24 -14.75
CA THR A 127 1.30 -0.96 -15.57
C THR A 127 2.55 -1.69 -15.09
N TRP A 128 2.96 -1.48 -13.84
CA TRP A 128 4.23 -1.98 -13.31
C TRP A 128 4.37 -3.50 -13.44
N GLN A 129 3.24 -4.21 -13.44
CA GLN A 129 3.21 -5.65 -13.57
C GLN A 129 3.75 -6.18 -14.90
N ASP A 130 3.75 -5.35 -15.93
CA ASP A 130 4.26 -5.67 -17.25
C ASP A 130 5.76 -5.31 -17.40
N LEU A 131 6.35 -4.66 -16.38
CA LEU A 131 7.68 -4.07 -16.44
C LEU A 131 8.75 -4.85 -15.65
N VAL A 132 8.33 -5.65 -14.65
CA VAL A 132 9.23 -6.37 -13.74
C VAL A 132 8.74 -7.79 -13.53
N GLU A 133 9.65 -8.71 -13.19
CA GLU A 133 9.28 -10.10 -12.91
C GLU A 133 8.52 -10.21 -11.58
N ARG A 134 7.56 -11.15 -11.52
CA ARG A 134 6.65 -11.25 -10.37
C ARG A 134 6.52 -12.68 -9.85
N ASN A 135 6.63 -12.78 -8.53
CA ASN A 135 6.25 -13.98 -7.78
C ASN A 135 4.75 -14.34 -7.92
N CYS A 136 3.93 -13.44 -8.48
CA CYS A 136 2.49 -13.62 -8.62
C CYS A 136 2.08 -14.47 -9.84
N ASP A 137 2.98 -14.77 -10.78
CA ASP A 137 2.63 -15.43 -12.05
C ASP A 137 2.09 -16.85 -11.86
N GLN A 138 2.52 -17.53 -10.80
CA GLN A 138 2.03 -18.85 -10.41
C GLN A 138 1.05 -18.80 -9.22
N CYS A 139 0.63 -17.61 -8.78
CA CYS A 139 -0.22 -17.45 -7.60
C CYS A 139 -1.70 -17.67 -7.94
N GLU A 140 -2.33 -18.65 -7.28
CA GLU A 140 -3.77 -18.94 -7.46
C GLU A 140 -4.68 -17.76 -7.09
N TYR A 141 -4.24 -16.90 -6.17
CA TYR A 141 -5.01 -15.75 -5.67
C TYR A 141 -4.83 -14.47 -6.51
N VAL A 142 -3.96 -14.48 -7.53
CA VAL A 142 -3.67 -13.28 -8.33
C VAL A 142 -4.93 -12.76 -9.05
N LYS A 143 -5.90 -13.60 -9.38
CA LYS A 143 -7.17 -13.15 -10.00
C LYS A 143 -8.01 -12.28 -9.05
N THR A 144 -7.87 -12.50 -7.74
CA THR A 144 -8.59 -11.78 -6.68
C THR A 144 -7.80 -10.59 -6.18
N CYS A 145 -6.54 -10.83 -5.76
CA CYS A 145 -5.65 -9.82 -5.21
C CYS A 145 -5.09 -8.87 -6.30
N ARG A 146 -4.94 -9.37 -7.53
CA ARG A 146 -4.26 -8.71 -8.66
C ARG A 146 -2.77 -8.46 -8.45
N GLY A 147 -2.25 -8.79 -7.26
CA GLY A 147 -0.86 -8.64 -6.84
C GLY A 147 -0.33 -7.24 -7.13
N ASP A 148 -1.17 -6.22 -6.97
CA ASP A 148 -1.02 -4.97 -7.69
C ASP A 148 -0.41 -3.83 -6.88
N CYS A 149 -0.11 -4.08 -5.61
CA CYS A 149 0.58 -3.14 -4.76
C CYS A 149 2.09 -3.21 -5.00
N LEU A 150 2.60 -2.32 -5.87
CA LEU A 150 4.03 -2.17 -6.13
C LEU A 150 4.83 -1.89 -4.84
N ALA A 151 4.26 -1.20 -3.85
CA ALA A 151 4.95 -0.91 -2.59
C ALA A 151 5.32 -2.16 -1.77
N PHE A 152 4.55 -3.25 -1.88
CA PHE A 152 4.91 -4.53 -1.27
C PHE A 152 5.95 -5.30 -2.08
N HIS A 153 6.04 -5.06 -3.39
CA HIS A 153 6.95 -5.74 -4.30
C HIS A 153 8.31 -5.03 -4.40
N MET A 154 8.32 -3.70 -4.27
CA MET A 154 9.50 -2.84 -4.41
C MET A 154 10.74 -3.32 -3.64
N PRO A 155 10.63 -3.80 -2.39
CA PRO A 155 11.82 -4.23 -1.65
C PRO A 155 12.49 -5.50 -2.20
N PHE A 156 11.83 -6.20 -3.13
CA PHE A 156 12.35 -7.40 -3.79
C PHE A 156 12.85 -7.12 -5.21
N LEU A 157 12.75 -5.88 -5.70
CA LEU A 157 13.24 -5.47 -7.01
C LEU A 157 14.74 -5.19 -6.99
N SER A 158 15.42 -5.44 -8.11
CA SER A 158 16.80 -4.97 -8.32
C SER A 158 16.86 -3.45 -8.46
N GLU A 159 18.05 -2.87 -8.33
CA GLU A 159 18.27 -1.45 -8.62
C GLU A 159 17.86 -1.12 -10.07
N GLU A 160 18.22 -1.96 -11.04
CA GLU A 160 17.84 -1.74 -12.45
C GLU A 160 16.32 -1.78 -12.66
N GLU A 161 15.61 -2.63 -11.92
CA GLU A 161 14.14 -2.69 -11.96
C GLU A 161 13.50 -1.46 -11.30
N ILE A 162 14.11 -0.90 -10.26
CA ILE A 162 13.64 0.32 -9.59
C ILE A 162 13.82 1.53 -10.52
N ASP A 163 14.95 1.62 -11.23
CA ASP A 163 15.26 2.71 -12.15
C ASP A 163 14.23 2.85 -13.29
N ILE A 164 13.53 1.77 -13.65
CA ILE A 164 12.42 1.79 -14.62
C ILE A 164 11.37 2.83 -14.23
N PHE A 165 11.11 3.02 -12.94
CA PHE A 165 10.01 3.86 -12.44
C PHE A 165 10.40 5.33 -12.26
N GLU A 166 11.66 5.68 -12.39
CA GLU A 166 12.09 7.07 -12.35
C GLU A 166 11.55 7.83 -13.58
N SER A 167 11.31 9.13 -13.39
CA SER A 167 10.86 10.01 -14.47
C SER A 167 12.06 10.47 -15.30
#